data_AF-A0AAX2CDH3-F1
#
_entry.id   AF-A0AAX2CDH3-F1
#
_cell.length_a   1.000
_cell.length_b   1.000
_cell.length_c   1.000
_cell.angle_alpha   90.00
_cell.angle_beta   90.00
_cell.angle_gamma   90.00
#
_symmetry.space_group_name_H-M   'P 1'
#
loop_
_entity.id
_entity.type
_entity.pdbx_description
1 polymer ?
#
loop_
_entity_poly.entity_id
_entity_poly.type
_entity_poly.pdbx_seq_one_letter_code
_entity_poly.pdbx_strand_id
1 'polypeptide(L)' 'MKKVSSKISKAELEIMKVLWLNSPQTANEIIEKLESKIDWKPKTIRTFINRLVQKESVSYH' A
#
# COMPACT_ATOMS: atom_id res chain seq x y z
N MET A 1 15.22 12.25 8.25
CA MET A 1 14.67 11.34 7.22
C MET A 1 14.43 9.98 7.89
N LYS A 2 13.20 9.69 8.34
CA LYS A 2 12.88 8.45 9.08
C LYS A 2 13.00 7.26 8.11
N LYS A 3 14.10 6.51 8.20
CA LYS A 3 14.27 5.20 7.55
C LYS A 3 13.21 4.26 8.12
N VAL A 4 12.17 3.94 7.34
CA VAL A 4 11.24 2.85 7.65
C VAL A 4 12.01 1.53 7.50
N SER A 5 12.72 1.14 8.54
CA SER A 5 13.51 -0.10 8.63
C SER A 5 12.66 -1.27 9.10
N SER A 6 11.47 -1.44 8.52
CA SER A 6 10.48 -2.41 9.01
C SER A 6 10.02 -3.33 7.89
N LYS A 7 10.87 -4.32 7.55
CA LYS A 7 10.58 -5.49 6.68
C LYS A 7 9.29 -5.33 5.86
N ILE A 8 9.32 -4.43 4.87
CA ILE A 8 8.20 -4.26 3.95
C ILE A 8 8.20 -5.53 3.10
N SER A 9 7.16 -6.36 3.22
CA SER A 9 7.07 -7.55 2.38
C SER A 9 6.87 -7.15 0.92
N LYS A 10 7.19 -8.03 -0.04
CA LYS A 10 7.06 -7.72 -1.48
C LYS A 10 5.69 -7.09 -1.81
N ALA A 11 4.62 -7.66 -1.26
CA ALA A 11 3.26 -7.16 -1.43
C ALA A 11 3.01 -5.75 -0.88
N GLU A 12 3.53 -5.44 0.31
CA GLU A 12 3.44 -4.09 0.89
C GLU A 12 4.27 -3.09 0.06
N LEU A 13 5.37 -3.54 -0.54
CA LEU A 13 6.23 -2.70 -1.37
C LEU A 13 5.61 -2.42 -2.75
N GLU A 14 4.85 -3.36 -3.31
CA GLU A 14 4.04 -3.15 -4.51
C GLU A 14 2.94 -2.11 -4.28
N ILE A 15 2.24 -2.17 -3.15
CA ILE A 15 1.28 -1.14 -2.72
C ILE A 15 1.97 0.22 -2.63
N MET A 16 3.12 0.28 -1.95
CA MET A 16 3.87 1.52 -1.76
C MET A 16 4.34 2.12 -3.09
N LYS A 17 4.79 1.30 -4.04
CA LYS A 17 5.15 1.74 -5.40
C LYS A 17 3.96 2.34 -6.14
N VAL A 18 2.80 1.70 -6.09
CA VAL A 18 1.58 2.20 -6.77
C VAL A 18 1.16 3.55 -6.18
N LEU A 19 1.16 3.65 -4.85
CA LEU A 19 0.85 4.87 -4.12
C LEU A 19 1.86 5.99 -4.40
N TRP A 20 3.15 5.68 -4.51
CA TRP A 20 4.18 6.67 -4.84
C TRP A 20 4.05 7.20 -6.27
N LEU A 21 3.75 6.32 -7.23
CA LEU A 21 3.65 6.69 -8.65
C LEU A 21 2.41 7.52 -8.99
N ASN A 22 1.36 7.44 -8.18
CA ASN A 22 0.06 8.02 -8.51
C ASN A 22 -0.52 8.89 -7.37
N SER A 23 0.29 9.28 -6.39
CA SER A 23 -0.19 10.08 -5.26
C SER A 23 -0.80 11.41 -5.73
N PRO A 24 -1.94 11.87 -5.18
CA PRO A 24 -2.76 11.24 -4.13
C PRO A 24 -3.72 10.17 -4.69
N GLN A 25 -3.71 8.97 -4.10
CA GLN A 25 -4.72 7.93 -4.35
C GLN A 25 -5.37 7.47 -3.06
N THR A 26 -6.64 7.11 -3.15
CA THR A 26 -7.37 6.49 -2.05
C THR A 26 -7.01 5.00 -1.92
N ALA A 27 -7.25 4.43 -0.73
CA ALA A 27 -7.09 3.00 -0.51
C ALA A 27 -7.90 2.16 -1.50
N ASN A 28 -9.09 2.62 -1.91
CA ASN A 28 -9.92 1.92 -2.89
C ASN A 28 -9.28 1.92 -4.30
N GLU A 29 -8.75 3.05 -4.77
CA GLU A 29 -8.09 3.07 -6.07
C GLU A 29 -6.83 2.18 -6.12
N ILE A 30 -6.10 2.11 -5.01
CA ILE A 30 -4.96 1.21 -4.87
C ILE A 30 -5.43 -0.24 -4.91
N ILE A 31 -6.54 -0.55 -4.25
CA ILE A 31 -7.18 -1.86 -4.30
C ILE A 31 -7.55 -2.21 -5.74
N GLU A 32 -8.25 -1.35 -6.47
CA GLU A 32 -8.66 -1.61 -7.85
C GLU A 32 -7.46 -1.79 -8.79
N LYS A 33 -6.42 -0.94 -8.66
CA LYS A 33 -5.20 -1.07 -9.46
C LYS A 33 -4.44 -2.35 -9.16
N LEU A 34 -4.37 -2.76 -7.89
CA LEU A 34 -3.66 -3.96 -7.50
C LEU A 34 -4.45 -5.22 -7.82
N GLU A 35 -5.77 -5.21 -7.64
CA GLU A 35 -6.66 -6.29 -8.05
C GLU A 35 -6.59 -6.51 -9.56
N SER A 36 -6.43 -5.42 -10.34
CA SER A 36 -6.24 -5.52 -11.80
C SER A 36 -4.84 -6.00 -12.21
N LYS A 37 -3.82 -5.79 -11.37
CA LYS A 37 -2.42 -6.19 -11.67
C LYS A 37 -2.04 -7.54 -11.07
N ILE A 38 -2.70 -7.92 -9.98
CA ILE A 38 -2.36 -9.02 -9.10
C ILE A 38 -3.67 -9.60 -8.61
N ASP A 39 -3.83 -10.93 -8.65
CA ASP A 39 -5.05 -11.64 -8.21
C ASP A 39 -5.18 -11.65 -6.67
N TRP A 40 -5.03 -10.49 -6.04
CA TRP A 40 -5.20 -10.32 -4.60
C TRP A 40 -6.60 -9.86 -4.31
N LYS A 41 -7.23 -10.57 -3.36
CA LYS A 41 -8.52 -10.15 -2.85
C LYS A 41 -8.41 -8.74 -2.23
N PRO A 42 -9.44 -7.89 -2.37
CA PRO A 42 -9.46 -6.55 -1.80
C PRO A 42 -9.20 -6.54 -0.29
N LYS A 43 -9.64 -7.59 0.43
CA LYS A 43 -9.39 -7.78 1.87
C LYS A 43 -7.89 -7.91 2.20
N THR A 44 -7.11 -8.56 1.35
CA THR A 44 -5.66 -8.74 1.52
C THR A 44 -4.94 -7.42 1.33
N ILE A 45 -5.27 -6.69 0.26
CA ILE A 45 -4.69 -5.38 -0.03
C ILE A 45 -5.02 -4.39 1.11
N ARG A 46 -6.27 -4.37 1.57
CA ARG A 46 -6.71 -3.52 2.69
C ARG A 46 -5.97 -3.84 3.99
N THR A 47 -5.65 -5.12 4.23
CA THR A 47 -4.82 -5.53 5.37
C THR A 47 -3.40 -4.99 5.26
N PHE A 48 -2.79 -5.04 4.08
CA PHE A 48 -1.46 -4.48 3.85
C PHE A 48 -1.43 -2.95 3.94
N ILE A 49 -2.44 -2.26 3.39
CA ILE A 49 -2.59 -0.81 3.53
C ILE A 49 -2.69 -0.44 5.02
N ASN A 50 -3.54 -1.12 5.78
CA ASN A 50 -3.65 -0.90 7.23
C ASN A 50 -2.32 -1.13 7.96
N ARG A 51 -1.57 -2.17 7.59
CA ARG A 51 -0.22 -2.41 8.16
C ARG A 51 0.77 -1.30 7.80
N LEU A 52 0.72 -0.79 6.57
CA LEU A 52 1.57 0.32 6.12
C LEU A 52 1.23 1.63 6.84
N VAL A 53 -0.05 1.91 7.06
CA VAL A 53 -0.53 3.06 7.86
C VAL A 53 -0.10 2.90 9.33
N GLN A 54 -0.28 1.71 9.91
CA GLN A 54 0.18 1.41 11.28
C GLN A 54 1.70 1.54 11.42
N LYS A 55 2.47 1.27 10.36
CA LYS A 55 3.93 1.45 10.32
C LYS A 55 4.34 2.91 10.09
N GLU A 56 3.39 3.85 10.01
CA GLU A 56 3.60 5.26 9.65
C GLU A 56 4.31 5.45 8.30
N SER A 57 4.30 4.43 7.43
CA SER A 57 4.95 4.47 6.10
C SER A 57 4.16 5.29 5.09
N VAL A 58 2.87 5.44 5.32
CA VAL A 58 1.91 6.19 4.51
C VAL A 58 1.00 6.97 5.45
N SER A 59 0.86 8.26 5.16
CA SER A 59 -0.03 9.15 5.89
C SER A 59 -1.20 9.52 4.98
N TYR A 60 -2.40 9.45 5.52
CA TYR A 60 -3.61 9.99 4.89
C TYR A 60 -3.85 11.39 5.46
N HIS A 61 -4.20 12.36 4.62
CA HIS A 61 -4.65 13.68 5.04
C HIS A 61 -6.15 13.80 4.75
#